data_AF-A0AAI8F6U1-F1
#
_entry.id   AF-A0AAI8F6U1-F1
#
_cell.length_a   1.000
_cell.length_b   1.000
_cell.length_c   1.000
_cell.angle_alpha   90.00
_cell.angle_beta   90.00
_cell.angle_gamma   90.00
#
_symmetry.space_group_name_H-M   'P 1'
#
loop_
_entity.id
_entity.type
_entity.pdbx_description
1 polymer ?
#
loop_
_entity_poly.entity_id
_entity_poly.type
_entity_poly.pdbx_seq_one_letter_code
_entity_poly.pdbx_strand_id
1 'polypeptide(L)'
;MKLILTSLIFIFMSFLPIYAKSLPKGFVYLQDINPTIIQNMHYYSDENFVGKKVDGYKVSEVTIEAVKALKAVQAEIQKKMVIR
;
A
#
# COMPACT_ATOMS: atom_id res chain seq x y z
N MET A 1 -34.31 10.39 27.02
CA MET A 1 -34.15 11.01 25.68
C MET A 1 -32.70 11.08 25.22
N LYS A 2 -31.79 11.68 25.99
CA LYS A 2 -30.36 11.84 25.61
C LYS A 2 -29.64 10.51 25.30
N LEU A 3 -29.81 9.49 26.14
CA LEU A 3 -29.22 8.14 25.96
C LEU A 3 -29.75 7.41 24.70
N ILE A 4 -31.03 7.59 24.38
CA ILE A 4 -31.66 6.99 23.20
C ILE A 4 -31.12 7.68 21.94
N LEU A 5 -31.01 9.02 21.96
CA LEU A 5 -30.48 9.80 20.87
C LEU A 5 -29.00 9.46 20.59
N THR A 6 -28.17 9.30 21.62
CA THR A 6 -26.78 8.87 21.44
C THR A 6 -26.68 7.47 20.85
N SER A 7 -27.51 6.53 21.33
CA SER A 7 -27.55 5.16 20.79
C SER A 7 -27.94 5.13 19.31
N LEU A 8 -28.95 5.93 18.92
CA LEU A 8 -29.38 6.06 17.53
C LEU A 8 -28.28 6.63 16.62
N ILE A 9 -27.50 7.60 17.10
CA ILE A 9 -26.37 8.15 16.35
C ILE A 9 -25.28 7.09 16.13
N PHE A 10 -24.92 6.31 17.15
CA PHE A 10 -23.94 5.23 17.00
C PHE A 10 -24.41 4.15 16.03
N ILE A 11 -25.69 3.76 16.10
CA ILE A 11 -26.29 2.80 15.17
C ILE A 11 -26.24 3.35 13.75
N PHE A 12 -26.61 4.62 13.53
CA PHE A 12 -26.54 5.25 12.21
C PHE A 12 -25.10 5.31 11.65
N MET A 13 -24.13 5.67 12.50
CA MET A 13 -22.71 5.74 12.14
C MET A 13 -22.15 4.37 11.69
N SER A 14 -22.69 3.27 12.23
CA SER A 14 -22.26 1.90 11.90
C SER A 14 -22.63 1.45 10.48
N PHE A 15 -23.58 2.15 9.83
CA PHE A 15 -24.01 1.87 8.45
C PHE A 15 -23.31 2.76 7.41
N LEU A 16 -22.39 3.64 7.81
CA LEU A 16 -21.69 4.48 6.86
C LEU A 16 -20.76 3.63 5.98
N PRO A 17 -20.88 3.71 4.64
CA PRO A 17 -19.99 2.98 3.74
C PRO A 17 -18.55 3.51 3.87
N ILE A 18 -17.60 2.59 4.03
CA ILE A 18 -16.17 2.92 3.97
C ILE A 18 -15.76 2.94 2.49
N TYR A 19 -15.46 4.12 1.96
CA TYR A 19 -14.94 4.27 0.60
C TYR A 19 -13.42 4.07 0.59
N ALA A 20 -12.98 2.88 0.18
CA ALA A 20 -11.58 2.67 -0.18
C ALA A 20 -11.33 3.17 -1.61
N LYS A 21 -10.24 3.93 -1.81
CA LYS A 21 -9.81 4.31 -3.16
C LYS A 21 -9.37 3.05 -3.90
N SER A 22 -9.99 2.76 -5.03
CA SER A 22 -9.55 1.66 -5.89
C SER A 22 -8.21 1.99 -6.55
N LEU A 23 -7.37 0.98 -6.69
CA LEU A 23 -6.14 1.05 -7.47
C LEU A 23 -6.47 1.42 -8.92
N PRO A 24 -5.68 2.30 -9.57
CA PRO A 24 -5.78 2.51 -11.01
C PRO A 24 -5.58 1.19 -11.77
N LYS A 25 -6.22 1.07 -12.94
CA LYS A 25 -6.05 -0.13 -13.78
C LYS A 25 -4.58 -0.34 -14.12
N GLY A 26 -4.09 -1.56 -13.91
CA GLY A 26 -2.69 -1.93 -14.18
C GLY A 26 -1.75 -1.69 -13.01
N PHE A 27 -2.24 -1.16 -11.88
CA PHE A 27 -1.47 -0.97 -10.65
C PHE A 27 -1.85 -1.98 -9.57
N VAL A 28 -0.86 -2.37 -8.77
CA VAL A 28 -0.97 -3.30 -7.65
C VAL A 28 -0.07 -2.84 -6.51
N TYR A 29 -0.32 -3.33 -5.30
CA TYR A 29 0.66 -3.20 -4.21
C TYR A 29 1.67 -4.34 -4.29
N LEU A 30 2.96 -4.00 -4.24
CA LEU A 30 4.04 -4.99 -4.34
C LEU A 30 3.96 -6.03 -3.21
N GLN A 31 3.65 -5.58 -2.00
CA GLN A 31 3.52 -6.43 -0.81
C GLN A 31 2.46 -7.54 -0.97
N ASP A 32 1.39 -7.27 -1.73
CA ASP A 32 0.31 -8.24 -1.94
C ASP A 32 0.74 -9.36 -2.91
N ILE A 33 1.73 -9.09 -3.76
CA ILE A 33 2.22 -10.02 -4.78
C ILE A 33 3.49 -10.75 -4.35
N ASN A 34 4.42 -10.05 -3.70
CA ASN A 34 5.64 -10.64 -3.17
C ASN A 34 6.14 -9.88 -1.93
N PRO A 35 5.75 -10.31 -0.72
CA PRO A 35 6.15 -9.64 0.53
C PRO A 35 7.64 -9.83 0.87
N THR A 36 8.37 -10.68 0.14
CA THR A 36 9.83 -10.85 0.36
C THR A 36 10.66 -9.71 -0.24
N ILE A 37 10.06 -8.89 -1.10
CA ILE A 37 10.73 -7.73 -1.70
C ILE A 37 10.52 -6.54 -0.76
N ILE A 38 11.60 -6.10 -0.13
CA ILE A 38 11.58 -4.94 0.75
C ILE A 38 11.44 -3.68 -0.10
N GLN A 39 10.40 -2.90 0.15
CA GLN A 39 10.12 -1.65 -0.55
C GLN A 39 10.44 -0.46 0.36
N ASN A 40 11.26 0.47 -0.12
CA ASN A 40 11.43 1.79 0.49
C ASN A 40 11.09 2.87 -0.54
N MET A 41 9.98 3.58 -0.34
CA MET A 41 9.52 4.65 -1.23
C MET A 41 9.84 6.02 -0.64
N HIS A 42 11.05 6.52 -0.89
CA HIS A 42 11.56 7.77 -0.31
C HIS A 42 10.57 8.95 -0.41
N TYR A 43 9.95 9.18 -1.56
CA TYR A 43 9.03 10.33 -1.74
C TYR A 43 7.62 10.12 -1.16
N TYR A 44 7.29 8.91 -0.73
CA TYR A 44 6.04 8.59 -0.03
C TYR A 44 6.16 8.83 1.49
N SER A 45 7.36 8.87 2.03
CA SER A 45 7.67 9.18 3.44
C SER A 45 8.38 10.53 3.59
N ASP A 46 8.78 10.86 4.81
CA ASP A 46 9.69 11.96 5.15
C ASP A 46 11.17 11.55 5.06
N GLU A 47 11.46 10.26 4.87
CA GLU A 47 12.79 9.69 4.65
C GLU A 47 13.28 9.97 3.21
N ASN A 48 13.44 11.26 2.89
CA ASN A 48 13.99 11.74 1.63
C ASN A 48 14.70 13.09 1.82
N PHE A 49 15.38 13.56 0.76
CA PHE A 49 16.15 14.80 0.81
C PHE A 49 15.32 16.07 1.05
N VAL A 50 14.01 16.05 0.76
CA VAL A 50 13.08 17.16 0.99
C VAL A 50 12.61 17.19 2.46
N GLY A 51 12.79 16.09 3.20
CA GLY A 51 12.37 15.95 4.61
C GLY A 51 10.86 15.90 4.81
N LYS A 52 10.09 15.64 3.74
CA LYS A 52 8.63 15.50 3.78
C LYS A 52 8.14 14.71 2.57
N LYS A 53 6.93 14.17 2.67
CA LYS A 53 6.23 13.54 1.54
C LYS A 53 6.13 14.50 0.36
N VAL A 54 6.56 14.06 -0.82
CA VAL A 54 6.53 14.85 -2.04
C VAL A 54 5.11 14.84 -2.61
N ASP A 55 4.66 15.99 -3.12
CA ASP A 55 3.32 16.06 -3.73
C ASP A 55 3.22 15.10 -4.92
N GLY A 56 2.03 14.51 -5.10
CA GLY A 56 1.77 13.45 -6.08
C GLY A 56 2.11 12.03 -5.61
N TYR A 57 3.04 11.83 -4.67
CA TYR A 57 3.44 10.51 -4.17
C TYR A 57 2.52 10.00 -3.05
N LYS A 58 1.22 9.86 -3.32
CA LYS A 58 0.20 9.62 -2.29
C LYS A 58 0.13 8.19 -1.78
N VAL A 59 0.65 7.23 -2.53
CA VAL A 59 0.46 5.77 -2.36
C VAL A 59 1.68 5.02 -2.92
N SER A 60 1.91 3.79 -2.45
CA SER A 60 3.04 2.93 -2.87
C SER A 60 2.63 1.90 -3.93
N GLU A 61 2.00 2.37 -5.00
CA GLU A 61 1.44 1.52 -6.06
C GLU A 61 2.49 1.29 -7.16
N VAL A 62 2.53 0.07 -7.71
CA VAL A 62 3.49 -0.35 -8.74
C VAL A 62 2.75 -0.98 -9.90
N THR A 63 3.22 -0.80 -11.14
CA THR A 63 2.60 -1.43 -12.30
C THR A 63 2.76 -2.95 -12.26
N ILE A 64 1.80 -3.68 -12.82
CA ILE A 64 1.84 -5.15 -12.90
C ILE A 64 3.11 -5.62 -13.62
N GLU A 65 3.54 -4.91 -14.66
CA GLU A 65 4.75 -5.22 -15.43
C GLU A 65 6.01 -5.10 -14.56
N ALA A 66 6.13 -4.02 -13.78
CA ALA A 66 7.25 -3.84 -12.87
C ALA A 66 7.27 -4.91 -11.77
N VAL A 67 6.13 -5.27 -11.20
CA VAL A 67 6.04 -6.35 -10.21
C VAL A 67 6.48 -7.69 -10.78
N LYS A 68 6.11 -8.02 -12.03
CA LYS A 68 6.56 -9.25 -12.70
C LYS A 68 8.07 -9.28 -12.86
N ALA A 69 8.68 -8.18 -13.28
CA ALA A 69 10.12 -8.07 -13.44
C ALA A 69 10.85 -8.19 -12.10
N LEU A 70 10.39 -7.47 -11.07
CA LEU A 70 10.95 -7.53 -9.71
C LEU A 70 10.87 -8.93 -9.12
N LYS A 71 9.75 -9.63 -9.32
CA LYS A 71 9.57 -11.02 -8.86
C LYS A 71 10.58 -11.97 -9.49
N ALA A 72 10.85 -11.83 -10.79
CA ALA A 72 11.82 -12.68 -11.48
C ALA A 72 13.23 -12.49 -10.93
N VAL A 73 13.66 -11.23 -10.76
CA VAL A 73 14.99 -10.91 -10.20
C VAL A 73 15.12 -11.36 -8.75
N GLN A 74 14.08 -11.16 -7.92
CA GLN A 74 14.08 -11.61 -6.53
C GLN A 74 14.30 -13.13 -6.41
N ALA A 75 13.64 -13.91 -7.28
CA ALA A 75 13.81 -15.37 -7.30
C ALA A 75 15.25 -15.77 -7.70
N GLU A 76 15.85 -15.06 -8.64
CA GLU A 76 17.25 -15.29 -9.03
C GLU A 76 18.22 -14.98 -7.89
N ILE A 77 18.02 -13.85 -7.19
CA ILE A 77 18.85 -13.45 -6.05
C ILE A 77 18.73 -14.48 -4.92
N GLN A 78 17.52 -14.89 -4.56
CA GLN A 78 17.29 -15.90 -3.52
C GLN A 78 17.96 -17.23 -3.86
N LYS A 79 17.86 -17.69 -5.11
CA LYS A 79 18.56 -18.89 -5.57
C LYS A 79 20.08 -18.76 -5.40
N LYS A 80 20.67 -17.61 -5.74
CA LYS A 80 22.11 -17.36 -5.57
C LYS A 80 22.53 -17.35 -4.10
N MET A 81 21.69 -16.82 -3.20
CA MET A 81 21.98 -16.80 -1.77
C MET A 81 21.90 -18.17 -1.11
N VAL A 82 21.08 -19.10 -1.62
CA VAL A 82 20.98 -20.47 -1.10
C VAL A 82 22.16 -21.35 -1.54
N ILE A 83 22.81 -21.03 -2.65
CA ILE A 83 23.93 -21.79 -3.22
C ILE A 83 25.29 -21.28 -2.70
N ARG A 84 25.32 -20.13 -2.02
CA ARG A 84 26.48 -19.61 -1.28
C ARG A 84 26.44 -20.09 0.15
#